data_AF-A0A840W876-F1
#
_entry.id   AF-A0A840W876-F1
#
_cell.length_a   1.000
_cell.length_b   1.000
_cell.length_c   1.000
_cell.angle_alpha   90.00
_cell.angle_beta   90.00
_cell.angle_gamma   90.00
#
_symmetry.space_group_name_H-M   'P 1'
#
loop_
_entity.id
_entity.type
_entity.pdbx_description
1 polymer ?
#
loop_
_entity_poly.entity_id
_entity_poly.type
_entity_poly.pdbx_seq_one_letter_code
_entity_poly.pdbx_strand_id
1 'polypeptide(L)'
;MEFAGDFETHLTLRAESDAEVASAAAWAAGQGLKFTHIRLDRGDAPSQPMVTYHGHGTLTGQRARADRWRARLAGAGFTVVREKHEVSCVNADVPDTREEALALGPGHYFETHLKLLLPADADLAELSRLVEPHGARLSRNARRTRDDGRQERFVTQRCSGVGRSTAFELYRTLADSLRAHGLDDARDEEEAGIIDTELEFVVYDSALDLDAGWMDDAPVTDPVVSRRSWYGPGHPATFLPNTAGPHATQEKVFDPALKQFDHAFRSAEPAFADPGLADRWWAANHSAMEHVLRAVASTRWADSLVLRGSMTMPLWVGEQARRPRDLDFVVLPETRSAEHHDSVRMLDDLVTAVGALDPPAELVFDVAGTRREGIWTYERASGRRLVIPWQHAEGPHEVLPPGAVQVDVVFQEPLPQAPQVTVVGDVPVLAVGPELSLAWKVQWLLTDMYPQGKDLYDAVLLAERTALSRELLVTLLRPELGEEAERIDETALRPRDAIRQVGDQEWAHFVRDCPWVEGGPDEWIDRFEAALAPTFREVPKG
;
A
#
# COMPACT_ATOMS: atom_id res chain seq x y z
N MET A 1 -25.71 -21.68 2.75
CA MET A 1 -25.31 -21.35 4.13
C MET A 1 -26.50 -20.67 4.78
N GLU A 2 -26.75 -20.90 6.07
CA GLU A 2 -27.85 -20.27 6.80
C GLU A 2 -27.24 -19.33 7.83
N PHE A 3 -27.52 -18.02 7.73
CA PHE A 3 -27.13 -17.04 8.74
C PHE A 3 -28.23 -16.91 9.78
N ALA A 4 -27.88 -16.69 11.04
CA ALA A 4 -28.83 -16.45 12.12
C ALA A 4 -28.46 -15.24 12.98
N GLY A 5 -29.45 -14.72 13.70
CA GLY A 5 -29.30 -13.59 14.62
C GLY A 5 -30.25 -12.45 14.28
N ASP A 6 -29.79 -11.23 14.61
CA ASP A 6 -30.48 -9.99 14.25
C ASP A 6 -30.13 -9.56 12.82
N PHE A 7 -31.15 -9.13 12.10
CA PHE A 7 -31.07 -8.66 10.73
C PHE A 7 -31.66 -7.26 10.60
N GLU A 8 -31.01 -6.41 9.82
CA GLU A 8 -31.62 -5.25 9.18
C GLU A 8 -31.91 -5.62 7.71
N THR A 9 -33.16 -5.42 7.27
CA THR A 9 -33.56 -5.71 5.89
C THR A 9 -33.96 -4.42 5.20
N HIS A 10 -33.39 -4.17 4.02
CA HIS A 10 -33.68 -3.02 3.18
C HIS A 10 -34.38 -3.47 1.89
N LEU A 11 -35.54 -2.88 1.60
CA LEU A 11 -36.26 -3.02 0.34
C LEU A 11 -36.17 -1.70 -0.43
N THR A 12 -35.32 -1.64 -1.46
CA THR A 12 -35.17 -0.46 -2.32
C THR A 12 -36.29 -0.42 -3.33
N LEU A 13 -36.94 0.74 -3.43
CA LEU A 13 -38.08 0.97 -4.30
C LEU A 13 -37.66 1.68 -5.58
N ARG A 14 -38.31 1.36 -6.69
CA ARG A 14 -38.26 2.20 -7.89
C ARG A 14 -39.07 3.47 -7.61
N ALA A 15 -38.43 4.63 -7.78
CA ALA A 15 -39.09 5.92 -7.79
C ALA A 15 -38.40 6.83 -8.81
N GLU A 16 -39.17 7.39 -9.73
CA GLU A 16 -38.72 8.25 -10.81
C GLU A 16 -38.93 9.75 -10.47
N SER A 17 -39.66 10.04 -9.39
CA SER A 17 -39.94 11.41 -8.94
C SER A 17 -39.90 11.58 -7.42
N ASP A 18 -39.67 12.83 -6.97
CA ASP A 18 -39.71 13.20 -5.55
C ASP A 18 -41.09 12.95 -4.91
N ALA A 19 -42.16 13.07 -5.71
CA ALA A 19 -43.52 12.78 -5.25
C ALA A 19 -43.71 11.30 -4.92
N GLU A 20 -43.13 10.39 -5.71
CA GLU A 20 -43.16 8.95 -5.44
C GLU A 20 -42.33 8.59 -4.22
N VAL A 21 -41.16 9.21 -4.05
CA VAL A 21 -40.34 9.07 -2.83
C VAL A 21 -41.11 9.52 -1.59
N ALA A 22 -41.77 10.69 -1.64
CA ALA A 22 -42.57 11.20 -0.52
C ALA A 22 -43.78 10.30 -0.22
N SER A 23 -44.42 9.75 -1.25
CA SER A 23 -45.52 8.79 -1.10
C SER A 23 -45.05 7.50 -0.42
N ALA A 24 -43.89 6.97 -0.83
CA ALA A 24 -43.29 5.79 -0.21
C ALA A 24 -42.90 6.04 1.25
N ALA A 25 -42.34 7.21 1.56
CA ALA A 25 -42.01 7.62 2.93
C ALA A 25 -43.25 7.68 3.83
N ALA A 26 -44.34 8.30 3.35
CA ALA A 26 -45.60 8.39 4.08
C ALA A 26 -46.23 7.00 4.30
N TRP A 27 -46.16 6.13 3.28
CA TRP A 27 -46.64 4.76 3.40
C TRP A 27 -45.84 3.97 4.44
N ALA A 28 -44.51 4.04 4.39
CA ALA A 28 -43.63 3.36 5.35
C ALA A 28 -43.90 3.82 6.79
N ALA A 29 -44.05 5.13 7.00
CA ALA A 29 -44.42 5.70 8.30
C ALA A 29 -45.77 5.16 8.80
N GLY A 30 -46.78 5.07 7.91
CA GLY A 30 -48.09 4.48 8.24
C GLY A 30 -48.03 2.98 8.58
N GLN A 31 -46.96 2.30 8.19
CA GLN A 31 -46.69 0.89 8.55
C GLN A 31 -45.73 0.74 9.75
N GLY A 32 -45.24 1.84 10.33
CA GLY A 32 -44.24 1.83 11.40
C GLY A 32 -42.86 1.33 10.95
N LEU A 33 -42.51 1.53 9.68
CA LEU A 33 -41.24 1.12 9.09
C LEU A 33 -40.28 2.32 8.98
N LYS A 34 -38.98 2.05 9.10
CA LYS A 34 -37.92 3.05 8.84
C LYS A 34 -37.90 3.33 7.33
N PHE A 35 -37.78 4.59 6.94
CA PHE A 35 -37.59 4.99 5.55
C PHE A 35 -36.30 5.79 5.43
N THR A 36 -35.44 5.43 4.49
CA THR A 36 -34.19 6.13 4.21
C THR A 36 -34.10 6.38 2.72
N HIS A 37 -33.74 7.60 2.31
CA HIS A 37 -33.49 7.93 0.91
C HIS A 37 -32.06 8.42 0.73
N ILE A 38 -31.25 7.60 0.07
CA ILE A 38 -29.88 7.96 -0.27
C ILE A 38 -29.85 8.30 -1.76
N ARG A 39 -29.23 9.43 -2.09
CA ARG A 39 -28.85 9.79 -3.45
C ARG A 39 -27.36 9.64 -3.61
N LEU A 40 -26.96 8.83 -4.56
CA LEU A 40 -25.57 8.56 -4.89
C LEU A 40 -24.98 9.77 -5.62
N ASP A 41 -23.68 10.00 -5.45
CA ASP A 41 -22.93 11.04 -6.14
C ASP A 41 -22.70 10.75 -7.61
N ARG A 42 -22.85 9.48 -8.04
CA ARG A 42 -22.80 8.98 -9.42
C ARG A 42 -23.47 7.59 -9.52
N GLY A 43 -23.41 6.97 -10.69
CA GLY A 43 -23.96 5.64 -10.95
C GLY A 43 -25.28 5.65 -11.72
N ASP A 44 -25.65 4.48 -12.22
CA ASP A 44 -26.78 4.30 -13.15
C ASP A 44 -28.15 4.39 -12.45
N ALA A 45 -28.20 4.04 -11.16
CA ALA A 45 -29.40 4.18 -10.32
C ALA A 45 -29.13 5.06 -9.08
N PRO A 46 -28.94 6.38 -9.26
CA PRO A 46 -28.45 7.26 -8.19
C PRO A 46 -29.50 7.59 -7.11
N SER A 47 -30.74 7.10 -7.20
CA SER A 47 -31.79 7.36 -6.22
C SER A 47 -32.24 6.05 -5.59
N GLN A 48 -31.98 5.89 -4.28
CA GLN A 48 -32.26 4.66 -3.53
C GLN A 48 -33.18 4.94 -2.33
N PRO A 49 -34.51 5.06 -2.57
CA PRO A 49 -35.49 5.09 -1.49
C PRO A 49 -35.70 3.67 -0.94
N MET A 50 -35.49 3.49 0.36
CA MET A 50 -35.48 2.19 1.02
C MET A 50 -36.48 2.15 2.17
N VAL A 51 -37.26 1.08 2.22
CA VAL A 51 -38.04 0.71 3.39
C VAL A 51 -37.25 -0.31 4.18
N THR A 52 -37.09 -0.04 5.47
CA THR A 52 -36.21 -0.81 6.34
C THR A 52 -36.94 -1.33 7.57
N TYR A 53 -36.64 -2.57 7.94
CA TYR A 53 -37.14 -3.18 9.16
C TYR A 53 -36.12 -4.12 9.78
N HIS A 54 -36.26 -4.32 11.09
CA HIS A 54 -35.42 -5.25 11.84
C HIS A 54 -36.17 -6.57 12.09
N GLY A 55 -35.43 -7.66 12.16
CA GLY A 55 -35.95 -9.00 12.47
C GLY A 55 -34.91 -9.88 13.13
N HIS A 56 -35.38 -10.87 13.88
CA HIS A 56 -34.53 -11.89 14.48
C HIS A 56 -34.91 -13.27 13.92
N GLY A 57 -33.94 -14.15 13.72
CA GLY A 57 -34.18 -15.53 13.27
C GLY A 57 -33.09 -16.00 12.31
N THR A 58 -33.51 -16.61 11.19
CA THR A 58 -32.59 -17.08 10.15
C THR A 58 -32.80 -16.34 8.83
N LEU A 59 -31.81 -16.35 7.94
CA LEU A 59 -31.89 -15.72 6.63
C LEU A 59 -33.09 -16.23 5.82
N THR A 60 -33.36 -17.54 5.82
CA THR A 60 -34.54 -18.12 5.15
C THR A 60 -35.84 -17.53 5.72
N GLY A 61 -35.92 -17.37 7.05
CA GLY A 61 -37.06 -16.74 7.70
C GLY A 61 -37.22 -15.26 7.36
N GLN A 62 -36.11 -14.51 7.29
CA GLN A 62 -36.15 -13.09 6.91
C GLN A 62 -36.52 -12.90 5.44
N ARG A 63 -36.05 -13.75 4.52
CA ARG A 63 -36.46 -13.71 3.10
C ARG A 63 -37.96 -13.99 2.94
N ALA A 64 -38.51 -14.97 3.65
CA ALA A 64 -39.95 -15.21 3.66
C ALA A 64 -40.75 -14.02 4.24
N ARG A 65 -40.16 -13.24 5.16
CA ARG A 65 -40.75 -11.99 5.66
C ARG A 65 -40.64 -10.86 4.64
N ALA A 66 -39.52 -10.75 3.93
CA ALA A 66 -39.31 -9.80 2.85
C ALA A 66 -40.35 -10.03 1.74
N ASP A 67 -40.65 -11.28 1.37
CA ASP A 67 -41.70 -11.60 0.40
C ASP A 67 -43.08 -11.07 0.79
N ARG A 68 -43.44 -11.18 2.08
CA ARG A 68 -44.70 -10.61 2.60
C ARG A 68 -44.71 -9.08 2.48
N TRP A 69 -43.59 -8.43 2.78
CA TRP A 69 -43.48 -6.99 2.63
C TRP A 69 -43.50 -6.54 1.17
N ARG A 70 -42.80 -7.24 0.28
CA ARG A 70 -42.85 -7.04 -1.18
C ARG A 70 -44.29 -7.12 -1.70
N ALA A 71 -45.06 -8.11 -1.27
CA ALA A 71 -46.47 -8.24 -1.66
C ALA A 71 -47.32 -7.06 -1.18
N ARG A 72 -47.08 -6.56 0.04
CA ARG A 72 -47.79 -5.39 0.59
C ARG A 72 -47.40 -4.09 -0.13
N LEU A 73 -46.12 -3.91 -0.43
CA LEU A 73 -45.61 -2.78 -1.22
C LEU A 73 -46.21 -2.78 -2.63
N ALA A 74 -46.21 -3.92 -3.31
CA ALA A 74 -46.82 -4.09 -4.62
C ALA A 74 -48.33 -3.78 -4.59
N GLY A 75 -49.05 -4.27 -3.57
CA GLY A 75 -50.47 -3.95 -3.36
C GLY A 75 -50.75 -2.46 -3.10
N ALA A 76 -49.75 -1.71 -2.66
CA ALA A 76 -49.80 -0.26 -2.49
C ALA A 76 -49.26 0.54 -3.69
N GLY A 77 -48.86 -0.15 -4.78
CA GLY A 77 -48.37 0.47 -6.02
C GLY A 77 -46.86 0.70 -6.07
N PHE A 78 -46.07 0.23 -5.09
CA PHE A 78 -44.62 0.38 -5.08
C PHE A 78 -43.92 -0.86 -5.66
N THR A 79 -42.90 -0.63 -6.49
CA THR A 79 -42.08 -1.72 -7.06
C THR A 79 -40.77 -1.84 -6.31
N VAL A 80 -40.50 -3.01 -5.73
CA VAL A 80 -39.20 -3.32 -5.10
C VAL A 80 -38.20 -3.75 -6.17
N VAL A 81 -37.07 -3.06 -6.24
CA VAL A 81 -35.97 -3.34 -7.19
C VAL A 81 -34.76 -4.00 -6.54
N ARG A 82 -34.61 -3.91 -5.23
CA ARG A 82 -33.57 -4.58 -4.45
C ARG A 82 -34.09 -5.01 -3.09
N GLU A 83 -33.60 -6.16 -2.65
CA GLU A 83 -33.66 -6.64 -1.27
C GLU A 83 -32.23 -6.90 -0.83
N LYS A 84 -31.87 -6.29 0.30
CA LYS A 84 -30.61 -6.46 0.99
C LYS A 84 -30.89 -6.93 2.42
N HIS A 85 -30.18 -7.95 2.87
CA HIS A 85 -30.20 -8.41 4.27
C HIS A 85 -28.81 -8.25 4.86
N GLU A 86 -28.77 -7.57 5.98
CA GLU A 86 -27.57 -7.27 6.75
C GLU A 86 -27.67 -7.87 8.12
N VAL A 87 -26.52 -8.32 8.63
CA VAL A 87 -26.37 -8.77 10.01
C VAL A 87 -25.26 -7.98 10.66
N SER A 88 -25.27 -7.93 11.99
CA SER A 88 -24.16 -7.35 12.74
C SER A 88 -22.84 -8.05 12.38
N CYS A 89 -21.79 -7.26 12.16
CA CYS A 89 -20.46 -7.77 11.85
C CYS A 89 -19.85 -8.68 12.93
N VAL A 90 -20.41 -8.73 14.15
CA VAL A 90 -19.94 -9.61 15.23
C VAL A 90 -20.70 -10.93 15.34
N ASN A 91 -21.69 -11.19 14.46
CA ASN A 91 -22.39 -12.47 14.44
C ASN A 91 -21.43 -13.63 14.14
N ALA A 92 -21.71 -14.81 14.71
CA ALA A 92 -20.80 -15.97 14.66
C ALA A 92 -20.56 -16.50 13.23
N ASP A 93 -21.54 -16.33 12.34
CA ASP A 93 -21.49 -16.84 10.96
C ASP A 93 -20.84 -15.84 9.98
N VAL A 94 -20.43 -14.66 10.45
CA VAL A 94 -19.71 -13.65 9.65
C VAL A 94 -18.25 -14.10 9.46
N PRO A 95 -17.70 -14.07 8.23
CA PRO A 95 -16.36 -14.56 7.96
C PRO A 95 -15.30 -13.75 8.73
N ASP A 96 -14.41 -14.45 9.41
CA ASP A 96 -13.30 -13.85 10.15
C ASP A 96 -12.05 -13.71 9.27
N THR A 97 -11.94 -14.56 8.24
CA THR A 97 -10.81 -14.62 7.31
C THR A 97 -11.21 -14.35 5.87
N ARG A 98 -10.21 -14.03 5.03
CA ARG A 98 -10.40 -13.85 3.58
C ARG A 98 -10.86 -15.14 2.91
N GLU A 99 -10.31 -16.28 3.31
CA GLU A 99 -10.66 -17.58 2.78
C GLU A 99 -12.14 -17.90 3.02
N GLU A 100 -12.64 -17.65 4.23
CA GLU A 100 -14.05 -17.80 4.57
C GLU A 100 -14.92 -16.85 3.75
N ALA A 101 -14.53 -15.58 3.63
CA ALA A 101 -15.28 -14.59 2.85
C ALA A 101 -15.36 -14.96 1.36
N LEU A 102 -14.24 -15.43 0.77
CA LEU A 102 -14.21 -15.88 -0.63
C LEU A 102 -15.04 -17.15 -0.85
N ALA A 103 -15.12 -18.04 0.14
CA ALA A 103 -15.94 -19.24 0.07
C ALA A 103 -17.46 -18.97 0.02
N LEU A 104 -17.91 -17.79 0.48
CA LEU A 104 -19.32 -17.36 0.37
C LEU A 104 -19.72 -16.96 -1.05
N GLY A 105 -18.75 -16.59 -1.89
CA GLY A 105 -18.98 -16.12 -3.25
C GLY A 105 -19.47 -14.67 -3.32
N PRO A 106 -19.74 -14.18 -4.55
CA PRO A 106 -20.19 -12.80 -4.78
C PRO A 106 -21.53 -12.51 -4.09
N GLY A 107 -21.76 -11.25 -3.70
CA GLY A 107 -22.96 -10.84 -2.97
C GLY A 107 -22.86 -10.89 -1.45
N HIS A 108 -21.67 -11.20 -0.91
CA HIS A 108 -21.37 -11.11 0.51
C HIS A 108 -20.21 -10.14 0.74
N TYR A 109 -20.41 -9.14 1.60
CA TYR A 109 -19.44 -8.08 1.83
C TYR A 109 -19.71 -7.34 3.13
N PHE A 110 -18.68 -6.72 3.69
CA PHE A 110 -18.86 -5.76 4.77
C PHE A 110 -19.30 -4.42 4.20
N GLU A 111 -20.24 -3.76 4.87
CA GLU A 111 -20.67 -2.40 4.55
C GLU A 111 -20.55 -1.55 5.82
N THR A 112 -19.88 -0.40 5.69
CA THR A 112 -19.73 0.59 6.76
C THR A 112 -20.47 1.86 6.38
N HIS A 113 -21.34 2.34 7.26
CA HIS A 113 -21.97 3.65 7.16
C HIS A 113 -21.47 4.57 8.27
N LEU A 114 -20.76 5.63 7.90
CA LEU A 114 -20.46 6.73 8.81
C LEU A 114 -21.46 7.85 8.59
N LYS A 115 -22.18 8.22 9.64
CA LYS A 115 -23.10 9.35 9.63
C LYS A 115 -22.35 10.60 10.06
N LEU A 116 -22.25 11.57 9.15
CA LEU A 116 -21.60 12.84 9.40
C LEU A 116 -22.63 13.91 9.68
N LEU A 117 -22.37 14.77 10.66
CA LEU A 117 -23.04 16.05 10.82
C LEU A 117 -22.12 17.15 10.30
N LEU A 118 -22.57 17.86 9.27
CA LEU A 118 -21.77 18.85 8.57
C LEU A 118 -22.42 20.24 8.63
N PRO A 119 -21.62 21.32 8.63
CA PRO A 119 -22.11 22.68 8.40
C PRO A 119 -22.86 22.81 7.06
N ALA A 120 -23.73 23.82 6.96
CA ALA A 120 -24.52 24.07 5.76
C ALA A 120 -23.64 24.36 4.51
N ASP A 121 -22.46 24.92 4.72
CA ASP A 121 -21.48 25.38 3.75
C ASP A 121 -20.26 24.44 3.60
N ALA A 122 -20.34 23.20 4.12
CA ALA A 122 -19.25 22.24 4.02
C ALA A 122 -18.83 21.96 2.57
N ASP A 123 -17.52 21.86 2.31
CA ASP A 123 -16.98 21.50 0.99
C ASP A 123 -17.16 20.00 0.73
N LEU A 124 -18.28 19.65 0.11
CA LEU A 124 -18.61 18.26 -0.21
C LEU A 124 -17.69 17.66 -1.28
N ALA A 125 -17.08 18.48 -2.14
CA ALA A 125 -16.17 18.00 -3.18
C ALA A 125 -14.82 17.62 -2.56
N GLU A 126 -14.34 18.40 -1.59
CA GLU A 126 -13.19 18.03 -0.76
C GLU A 126 -13.45 16.75 0.04
N LEU A 127 -14.58 16.66 0.75
CA LEU A 127 -14.94 15.46 1.48
C LEU A 127 -15.07 14.22 0.58
N SER A 128 -15.58 14.38 -0.64
CA SER A 128 -15.61 13.29 -1.61
C SER A 128 -14.17 12.85 -1.94
N ARG A 129 -13.29 13.77 -2.36
CA ARG A 129 -11.87 13.45 -2.64
C ARG A 129 -11.14 12.82 -1.45
N LEU A 130 -11.52 13.16 -0.22
CA LEU A 130 -10.96 12.60 1.00
C LEU A 130 -11.36 11.12 1.19
N VAL A 131 -12.62 10.76 0.93
CA VAL A 131 -13.12 9.40 1.23
C VAL A 131 -12.96 8.42 0.07
N GLU A 132 -12.85 8.91 -1.18
CA GLU A 132 -12.71 8.06 -2.37
C GLU A 132 -11.51 7.09 -2.32
N PRO A 133 -10.30 7.49 -1.85
CA PRO A 133 -9.16 6.59 -1.73
C PRO A 133 -9.39 5.41 -0.78
N HIS A 134 -10.34 5.52 0.15
CA HIS A 134 -10.70 4.46 1.09
C HIS A 134 -11.75 3.49 0.53
N GLY A 135 -12.06 3.56 -0.77
CA GLY A 135 -13.15 2.79 -1.36
C GLY A 135 -14.52 3.22 -0.82
N ALA A 136 -14.63 4.46 -0.35
CA ALA A 136 -15.84 5.01 0.24
C ALA A 136 -16.43 6.14 -0.60
N ARG A 137 -17.72 6.40 -0.40
CA ARG A 137 -18.50 7.39 -1.15
C ARG A 137 -19.35 8.25 -0.24
N LEU A 138 -19.34 9.55 -0.49
CA LEU A 138 -20.21 10.51 0.19
C LEU A 138 -21.58 10.58 -0.51
N SER A 139 -22.67 10.62 0.28
CA SER A 139 -24.02 10.81 -0.26
C SER A 139 -24.19 12.20 -0.88
N ARG A 140 -24.81 12.27 -2.07
CA ARG A 140 -25.10 13.53 -2.78
C ARG A 140 -26.16 14.36 -2.08
N ASN A 141 -27.19 13.74 -1.52
CA ASN A 141 -28.18 14.42 -0.70
C ASN A 141 -27.77 14.41 0.78
N ALA A 142 -28.24 15.43 1.51
CA ALA A 142 -28.39 15.32 2.94
C ALA A 142 -29.55 14.35 3.23
N ARG A 143 -29.30 13.38 4.11
CA ARG A 143 -30.34 12.49 4.64
C ARG A 143 -31.37 13.29 5.44
N ARG A 144 -30.88 14.27 6.19
CA ARG A 144 -31.68 15.21 6.98
C ARG A 144 -30.96 16.55 6.98
N THR A 145 -31.71 17.63 6.76
CA THR A 145 -31.27 18.98 7.11
C THR A 145 -31.96 19.37 8.40
N ARG A 146 -31.18 19.83 9.37
CA ARG A 146 -31.67 20.27 10.68
C ARG A 146 -32.15 21.71 10.61
N ASP A 147 -32.90 22.15 11.63
CA ASP A 147 -33.48 23.50 11.69
C ASP A 147 -32.40 24.60 11.76
N ASP A 148 -31.20 24.27 12.21
CA ASP A 148 -30.01 25.13 12.25
C ASP A 148 -29.25 25.19 10.90
N GLY A 149 -29.74 24.50 9.88
CA GLY A 149 -29.13 24.42 8.55
C GLY A 149 -28.05 23.34 8.40
N ARG A 150 -27.65 22.65 9.47
CA ARG A 150 -26.67 21.55 9.39
C ARG A 150 -27.24 20.36 8.65
N GLN A 151 -26.35 19.56 8.08
CA GLN A 151 -26.70 18.45 7.20
C GLN A 151 -26.17 17.14 7.76
N GLU A 152 -27.05 16.15 7.89
CA GLU A 152 -26.66 14.76 8.12
C GLU A 152 -26.41 14.08 6.78
N ARG A 153 -25.21 13.54 6.58
CA ARG A 153 -24.80 12.83 5.36
C ARG A 153 -24.18 11.49 5.69
N PHE A 154 -24.19 10.59 4.71
CA PHE A 154 -23.54 9.30 4.84
C PHE A 154 -22.26 9.25 4.04
N VAL A 155 -21.23 8.66 4.65
CA VAL A 155 -20.12 8.06 3.93
C VAL A 155 -20.33 6.55 3.97
N THR A 156 -20.36 5.90 2.81
CA THR A 156 -20.56 4.44 2.69
C THR A 156 -19.29 3.81 2.13
N GLN A 157 -18.79 2.77 2.81
CA GLN A 157 -17.63 1.97 2.39
C GLN A 157 -18.06 0.52 2.23
N ARG A 158 -17.58 -0.16 1.18
CA ARG A 158 -17.82 -1.59 0.98
C ARG A 158 -16.54 -2.37 0.90
N CYS A 159 -16.54 -3.54 1.52
CA CYS A 159 -15.38 -4.42 1.60
C CYS A 159 -15.77 -5.85 1.26
N SER A 160 -15.62 -6.22 -0.02
CA SER A 160 -15.89 -7.58 -0.51
C SER A 160 -14.64 -8.45 -0.46
N GLY A 161 -14.79 -9.73 -0.11
CA GLY A 161 -13.69 -10.70 -0.11
C GLY A 161 -12.63 -10.50 1.00
N VAL A 162 -13.01 -9.83 2.10
CA VAL A 162 -12.14 -9.62 3.26
C VAL A 162 -12.77 -10.26 4.49
N GLY A 163 -11.95 -10.61 5.48
CA GLY A 163 -12.42 -11.04 6.80
C GLY A 163 -12.82 -9.86 7.68
N ARG A 164 -13.49 -10.16 8.79
CA ARG A 164 -13.98 -9.17 9.76
C ARG A 164 -12.90 -8.22 10.29
N SER A 165 -11.74 -8.74 10.70
CA SER A 165 -10.63 -7.92 11.22
C SER A 165 -10.19 -6.86 10.21
N THR A 166 -10.02 -7.28 8.96
CA THR A 166 -9.67 -6.45 7.82
C THR A 166 -10.73 -5.39 7.51
N ALA A 167 -12.02 -5.74 7.58
CA ALA A 167 -13.11 -4.78 7.43
C ALA A 167 -13.12 -3.70 8.53
N PHE A 168 -12.85 -4.10 9.78
CA PHE A 168 -12.68 -3.15 10.90
C PHE A 168 -11.49 -2.22 10.68
N GLU A 169 -10.36 -2.73 10.17
CA GLU A 169 -9.18 -1.91 9.88
C GLU A 169 -9.48 -0.85 8.82
N LEU A 170 -10.14 -1.22 7.72
CA LEU A 170 -10.58 -0.27 6.67
C LEU A 170 -11.47 0.84 7.19
N TYR A 171 -12.46 0.46 7.99
CA TYR A 171 -13.35 1.42 8.63
C TYR A 171 -12.54 2.39 9.49
N ARG A 172 -11.61 1.89 10.31
CA ARG A 172 -10.79 2.73 11.18
C ARG A 172 -9.93 3.70 10.37
N THR A 173 -9.29 3.23 9.30
CA THR A 173 -8.48 4.08 8.42
C THR A 173 -9.33 5.19 7.79
N LEU A 174 -10.54 4.89 7.33
CA LEU A 174 -11.48 5.91 6.83
C LEU A 174 -11.89 6.91 7.92
N ALA A 175 -12.25 6.42 9.11
CA ALA A 175 -12.61 7.26 10.23
C ALA A 175 -11.45 8.17 10.67
N ASP A 176 -10.22 7.65 10.68
CA ASP A 176 -9.04 8.41 11.07
C ASP A 176 -8.71 9.51 10.05
N SER A 177 -8.90 9.27 8.74
CA SER A 177 -8.82 10.32 7.71
C SER A 177 -9.84 11.43 7.92
N LEU A 178 -11.08 11.09 8.26
CA LEU A 178 -12.13 12.07 8.57
C LEU A 178 -11.78 12.88 9.83
N ARG A 179 -11.28 12.23 10.88
CA ARG A 179 -10.81 12.89 12.11
C ARG A 179 -9.63 13.82 11.84
N ALA A 180 -8.65 13.39 11.04
CA ALA A 180 -7.52 14.22 10.63
C ALA A 180 -7.95 15.46 9.82
N HIS A 181 -9.07 15.37 9.11
CA HIS A 181 -9.71 16.49 8.41
C HIS A 181 -10.54 17.40 9.34
N GLY A 182 -10.59 17.11 10.65
CA GLY A 182 -11.33 17.90 11.64
C GLY A 182 -12.77 17.45 11.86
N LEU A 183 -13.16 16.28 11.35
CA LEU A 183 -14.45 15.64 11.65
C LEU A 183 -14.28 14.59 12.75
N ASP A 184 -14.01 15.05 13.96
CA ASP A 184 -13.91 14.20 15.15
C ASP A 184 -15.25 13.52 15.50
N ASP A 185 -15.21 12.56 16.44
CA ASP A 185 -16.44 11.99 16.98
C ASP A 185 -17.22 13.09 17.72
N ALA A 186 -18.40 13.42 17.22
CA ALA A 186 -19.22 14.50 17.75
C ALA A 186 -19.67 14.14 19.16
N ARG A 187 -19.26 14.96 20.14
CA ARG A 187 -19.55 14.69 21.56
C ARG A 187 -20.96 15.11 21.97
N ASP A 188 -21.48 16.11 21.27
CA ASP A 188 -22.82 16.65 21.43
C ASP A 188 -23.45 16.87 20.04
N GLU A 189 -24.78 16.95 19.97
CA GLU A 189 -25.51 17.10 18.71
C GLU A 189 -25.19 18.42 17.96
N GLU A 190 -24.45 19.34 18.56
CA GLU A 190 -24.08 20.65 17.99
C GLU A 190 -22.68 20.68 17.34
N GLU A 191 -21.86 19.65 17.45
CA GLU A 191 -20.50 19.64 16.88
C GLU A 191 -20.49 18.98 15.50
N ALA A 192 -19.75 19.57 14.55
CA ALA A 192 -19.57 18.94 13.25
C ALA A 192 -18.61 17.75 13.40
N GLY A 193 -18.93 16.61 12.80
CA GLY A 193 -18.18 15.39 13.07
C GLY A 193 -18.93 14.11 12.72
N ILE A 194 -18.36 12.99 13.15
CA ILE A 194 -18.98 11.65 13.04
C ILE A 194 -19.97 11.51 14.20
N ILE A 195 -21.27 11.41 13.89
CA ILE A 195 -22.33 11.27 14.91
C ILE A 195 -22.76 9.82 15.12
N ASP A 196 -22.46 8.94 14.18
CA ASP A 196 -22.85 7.53 14.25
C ASP A 196 -22.02 6.68 13.29
N THR A 197 -21.84 5.41 13.62
CA THR A 197 -21.16 4.43 12.77
C THR A 197 -21.86 3.09 12.87
N GLU A 198 -22.27 2.56 11.72
CA GLU A 198 -22.84 1.22 11.58
C GLU A 198 -21.90 0.39 10.72
N LEU A 199 -21.43 -0.76 11.23
CA LEU A 199 -20.63 -1.73 10.50
C LEU A 199 -21.38 -3.07 10.46
N GLU A 200 -21.73 -3.49 9.25
CA GLU A 200 -22.59 -4.64 9.01
C GLU A 200 -21.98 -5.58 7.98
N PHE A 201 -22.51 -6.80 7.93
CA PHE A 201 -22.16 -7.77 6.91
C PHE A 201 -23.40 -8.11 6.09
N VAL A 202 -23.32 -7.87 4.79
CA VAL A 202 -24.37 -8.19 3.82
C VAL A 202 -24.33 -9.68 3.54
N VAL A 203 -25.44 -10.36 3.85
CA VAL A 203 -25.58 -11.82 3.69
C VAL A 203 -26.48 -12.20 2.52
N TYR A 204 -27.16 -11.22 1.94
CA TYR A 204 -27.93 -11.39 0.71
C TYR A 204 -28.17 -10.04 0.06
N ASP A 205 -27.87 -9.98 -1.24
CA ASP A 205 -28.27 -8.88 -2.11
C ASP A 205 -28.83 -9.42 -3.42
N SER A 206 -29.98 -8.90 -3.85
CA SER A 206 -30.64 -9.34 -5.07
C SER A 206 -30.34 -8.49 -6.31
N ALA A 207 -29.69 -7.34 -6.16
CA ALA A 207 -29.43 -6.42 -7.26
C ALA A 207 -28.19 -5.53 -6.99
N LEU A 208 -27.01 -6.16 -6.97
CA LEU A 208 -25.72 -5.47 -6.87
C LEU A 208 -25.49 -4.48 -8.01
N ASP A 209 -26.02 -4.79 -9.20
CA ASP A 209 -25.92 -3.99 -10.41
C ASP A 209 -26.55 -2.60 -10.29
N LEU A 210 -27.44 -2.38 -9.31
CA LEU A 210 -27.97 -1.04 -9.02
C LEU A 210 -26.90 -0.05 -8.53
N ASP A 211 -25.74 -0.54 -8.11
CA ASP A 211 -24.62 0.30 -7.69
C ASP A 211 -23.57 0.47 -8.81
N ALA A 212 -23.84 -0.04 -10.02
CA ALA A 212 -22.97 0.12 -11.17
C ALA A 212 -22.66 1.61 -11.44
N GLY A 213 -21.38 1.92 -11.63
CA GLY A 213 -20.89 3.29 -11.81
C GLY A 213 -20.86 4.14 -10.53
N TRP A 214 -21.28 3.61 -9.37
CA TRP A 214 -21.10 4.24 -8.06
C TRP A 214 -19.99 3.55 -7.26
N MET A 215 -20.18 2.26 -7.02
CA MET A 215 -19.19 1.33 -6.49
C MET A 215 -19.29 0.08 -7.36
N ASP A 216 -18.48 0.01 -8.43
CA ASP A 216 -18.35 -1.21 -9.22
C ASP A 216 -17.91 -2.36 -8.29
N ASP A 217 -18.17 -3.63 -8.68
CA ASP A 217 -17.81 -4.88 -7.97
C ASP A 217 -16.29 -5.01 -7.71
N ALA A 218 -15.71 -4.04 -7.00
CA ALA A 218 -14.34 -4.02 -6.57
C ALA A 218 -14.31 -4.87 -5.30
N PRO A 219 -13.81 -6.12 -5.35
CA PRO A 219 -13.21 -6.68 -4.15
C PRO A 219 -12.29 -5.61 -3.61
N VAL A 220 -12.39 -5.30 -2.31
CA VAL A 220 -11.29 -4.59 -1.68
C VAL A 220 -10.12 -5.56 -1.83
N THR A 221 -9.24 -5.27 -2.78
CA THR A 221 -7.92 -5.88 -2.84
C THR A 221 -7.26 -5.42 -1.57
N ASP A 222 -7.32 -6.32 -0.59
CA ASP A 222 -6.68 -6.31 0.72
C ASP A 222 -6.29 -4.91 1.23
N PRO A 223 -6.94 -4.41 2.29
CA PRO A 223 -6.33 -3.43 3.16
C PRO A 223 -5.10 -4.12 3.70
N VAL A 224 -3.96 -3.68 3.22
CA VAL A 224 -2.67 -3.98 3.81
C VAL A 224 -2.83 -3.94 5.33
N VAL A 225 -2.71 -5.13 5.91
CA VAL A 225 -2.79 -5.48 7.32
C VAL A 225 -2.15 -4.40 8.22
N SER A 226 -3.00 -3.65 8.91
CA SER A 226 -2.66 -2.73 9.99
C SER A 226 -2.47 -3.50 11.28
N ARG A 227 -1.45 -4.36 11.31
CA ARG A 227 -0.97 -4.93 12.58
C ARG A 227 -0.01 -3.92 13.23
N ARG A 228 -0.57 -3.18 14.19
CA ARG A 228 0.08 -2.35 15.22
C ARG A 228 1.25 -1.51 14.70
N SER A 229 0.93 -0.29 14.25
CA SER A 229 1.88 0.81 14.33
C SER A 229 2.27 0.99 15.81
N TRP A 230 3.52 0.68 16.13
CA TRP A 230 4.15 1.05 17.41
C TRP A 230 4.30 2.59 17.54
N TYR A 231 3.86 3.36 16.52
CA TYR A 231 4.06 4.80 16.39
C TYR A 231 2.88 5.50 15.68
N GLY A 232 1.75 5.73 16.37
CA GLY A 232 0.73 6.73 16.00
C GLY A 232 0.15 6.73 14.57
N PRO A 233 -0.75 7.68 14.26
CA PRO A 233 -1.17 8.00 12.89
C PRO A 233 0.02 8.56 12.09
N GLY A 234 0.10 8.28 10.78
CA GLY A 234 1.04 8.95 9.86
C GLY A 234 2.34 8.22 9.49
N HIS A 235 2.70 7.10 10.15
CA HIS A 235 3.83 6.25 9.73
C HIS A 235 3.37 5.20 8.70
N PRO A 236 4.21 4.84 7.71
CA PRO A 236 3.88 3.79 6.75
C PRO A 236 3.80 2.42 7.43
N ALA A 237 2.96 1.53 6.92
CA ALA A 237 2.78 0.18 7.49
C ALA A 237 4.08 -0.64 7.47
N THR A 238 4.99 -0.31 6.54
CA THR A 238 6.32 -0.91 6.40
C THR A 238 7.35 -0.36 7.39
N PHE A 239 7.03 0.65 8.20
CA PHE A 239 7.89 1.07 9.31
C PHE A 239 7.80 0.06 10.46
N LEU A 240 8.66 -0.95 10.41
CA LEU A 240 8.67 -2.07 11.35
C LEU A 240 10.04 -2.18 12.05
N PRO A 241 10.28 -1.49 13.17
CA PRO A 241 11.53 -1.59 13.91
C PRO A 241 11.52 -2.81 14.84
N ASN A 242 11.21 -3.99 14.30
CA ASN A 242 11.03 -5.21 15.10
C ASN A 242 12.34 -5.68 15.76
N THR A 243 13.50 -5.34 15.20
CA THR A 243 14.81 -5.66 15.80
C THR A 243 15.06 -4.89 17.10
N ALA A 244 14.40 -3.75 17.31
CA ALA A 244 14.59 -2.96 18.53
C ALA A 244 14.13 -3.74 19.78
N GLY A 245 14.93 -3.70 20.84
CA GLY A 245 14.67 -4.43 22.07
C GLY A 245 15.82 -4.34 23.07
N PRO A 246 15.92 -5.27 24.04
CA PRO A 246 16.93 -5.23 25.10
C PRO A 246 18.39 -5.23 24.61
N HIS A 247 18.63 -5.73 23.40
CA HIS A 247 19.98 -5.96 22.86
C HIS A 247 20.30 -5.18 21.59
N ALA A 248 19.32 -4.46 21.04
CA ALA A 248 19.47 -3.70 19.81
C ALA A 248 18.59 -2.45 19.82
N THR A 249 19.07 -1.37 19.24
CA THR A 249 18.29 -0.17 18.96
C THR A 249 18.13 0.00 17.46
N GLN A 250 17.00 0.57 17.05
CA GLN A 250 16.74 0.86 15.66
C GLN A 250 16.12 2.25 15.56
N GLU A 251 16.88 3.18 14.97
CA GLU A 251 16.43 4.55 14.79
C GLU A 251 15.45 4.67 13.62
N LYS A 252 14.76 5.80 13.54
CA LYS A 252 13.94 6.18 12.38
C LYS A 252 14.83 6.93 11.40
N VAL A 253 14.79 6.55 10.13
CA VAL A 253 15.52 7.24 9.06
C VAL A 253 14.54 7.67 8.00
N PHE A 254 14.63 8.93 7.57
CA PHE A 254 13.79 9.46 6.50
C PHE A 254 14.01 8.64 5.22
N ASP A 255 12.90 8.28 4.57
CA ASP A 255 12.89 7.56 3.31
C ASP A 255 12.13 8.38 2.27
N PRO A 256 12.82 8.95 1.27
CA PRO A 256 12.20 9.68 0.17
C PRO A 256 11.09 8.89 -0.55
N ALA A 257 11.22 7.56 -0.63
CA ALA A 257 10.23 6.71 -1.31
C ALA A 257 8.88 6.64 -0.59
N LEU A 258 8.82 7.16 0.64
CA LEU A 258 7.66 7.20 1.52
C LEU A 258 7.17 8.63 1.74
N LYS A 259 7.60 9.63 0.95
CA LYS A 259 7.27 11.06 1.14
C LYS A 259 5.77 11.40 1.13
N GLN A 260 4.94 10.50 0.61
CA GLN A 260 3.48 10.56 0.68
C GLN A 260 2.94 10.37 2.11
N PHE A 261 3.77 9.96 3.07
CA PHE A 261 3.45 9.85 4.49
C PHE A 261 4.00 11.04 5.29
N ASP A 262 3.20 11.56 6.23
CA ASP A 262 3.63 12.60 7.18
C ASP A 262 4.87 12.18 7.98
N HIS A 263 5.01 10.88 8.22
CA HIS A 263 6.16 10.26 8.86
C HIS A 263 6.82 9.26 7.91
N ALA A 264 7.33 9.77 6.79
CA ALA A 264 8.10 9.07 5.76
C ALA A 264 9.41 8.44 6.30
N PHE A 265 9.29 7.46 7.20
CA PHE A 265 10.40 6.80 7.87
C PHE A 265 10.44 5.32 7.54
N ARG A 266 11.66 4.82 7.41
CA ARG A 266 11.99 3.40 7.50
C ARG A 266 12.83 3.13 8.74
N SER A 267 12.95 1.87 9.10
CA SER A 267 13.85 1.45 10.17
C SER A 267 15.31 1.59 9.73
N ALA A 268 16.16 2.17 10.58
CA ALA A 268 17.60 2.24 10.38
C ALA A 268 18.26 0.85 10.44
N GLU A 269 19.56 0.80 10.18
CA GLU A 269 20.35 -0.37 10.57
C GLU A 269 20.29 -0.56 12.10
N PRO A 270 20.10 -1.80 12.58
CA PRO A 270 20.10 -2.06 14.00
C PRO A 270 21.50 -1.88 14.58
N ALA A 271 21.60 -1.11 15.68
CA ALA A 271 22.81 -1.00 16.47
C ALA A 271 22.74 -1.98 17.64
N PHE A 272 23.74 -2.85 17.77
CA PHE A 272 23.81 -3.86 18.83
C PHE A 272 24.80 -3.47 19.91
N ALA A 273 24.48 -3.82 21.16
CA ALA A 273 25.41 -3.60 22.28
C ALA A 273 26.60 -4.58 22.27
N ASP A 274 26.41 -5.78 21.70
CA ASP A 274 27.42 -6.83 21.57
C ASP A 274 27.83 -7.01 20.09
N PRO A 275 29.12 -6.81 19.73
CA PRO A 275 29.60 -7.05 18.36
C PRO A 275 29.39 -8.49 17.88
N GLY A 276 29.53 -9.48 18.79
CA GLY A 276 29.34 -10.89 18.42
C GLY A 276 27.88 -11.18 18.05
N LEU A 277 26.93 -10.55 18.74
CA LEU A 277 25.51 -10.59 18.38
C LEU A 277 25.24 -9.91 17.03
N ALA A 278 25.87 -8.76 16.78
CA ALA A 278 25.73 -8.03 15.51
C ALA A 278 26.12 -8.92 14.31
N ASP A 279 27.27 -9.59 14.39
CA ASP A 279 27.76 -10.47 13.31
C ASP A 279 26.81 -11.64 13.04
N ARG A 280 26.29 -12.28 14.10
CA ARG A 280 25.32 -13.37 13.96
C ARG A 280 23.99 -12.89 13.37
N TRP A 281 23.50 -11.74 13.81
CA TRP A 281 22.25 -11.17 13.29
C TRP A 281 22.39 -10.79 11.81
N TRP A 282 23.50 -10.16 11.41
CA TRP A 282 23.73 -9.82 10.00
C TRP A 282 23.90 -11.05 9.11
N ALA A 283 24.56 -12.11 9.60
CA ALA A 283 24.63 -13.39 8.89
C ALA A 283 23.23 -14.04 8.71
N ALA A 284 22.39 -13.98 9.74
CA ALA A 284 21.00 -14.44 9.67
C ALA A 284 20.18 -13.58 8.69
N ASN A 285 20.31 -12.26 8.74
CA ASN A 285 19.60 -11.35 7.83
C ASN A 285 20.01 -11.56 6.37
N HIS A 286 21.31 -11.78 6.11
CA HIS A 286 21.79 -12.13 4.77
C HIS A 286 21.21 -13.45 4.28
N SER A 287 21.20 -14.48 5.13
CA SER A 287 20.57 -15.77 4.82
C SER A 287 19.07 -15.63 4.55
N ALA A 288 18.40 -14.72 5.26
CA ALA A 288 16.99 -14.42 5.05
C ALA A 288 16.75 -13.73 3.70
N MET A 289 17.62 -12.81 3.27
CA MET A 289 17.55 -12.21 1.93
C MET A 289 17.76 -13.25 0.82
N GLU A 290 18.74 -14.15 0.96
CA GLU A 290 18.93 -15.25 0.01
C GLU A 290 17.72 -16.20 -0.03
N HIS A 291 17.06 -16.44 1.10
CA HIS A 291 15.82 -17.23 1.15
C HIS A 291 14.70 -16.58 0.32
N VAL A 292 14.54 -15.27 0.40
CA VAL A 292 13.59 -14.54 -0.44
C VAL A 292 13.97 -14.61 -1.92
N LEU A 293 15.26 -14.59 -2.26
CA LEU A 293 15.70 -14.83 -3.64
C LEU A 293 15.37 -16.26 -4.12
N ARG A 294 15.55 -17.28 -3.28
CA ARG A 294 15.13 -18.67 -3.58
C ARG A 294 13.61 -18.74 -3.81
N ALA A 295 12.83 -18.00 -3.02
CA ALA A 295 11.39 -17.89 -3.20
C ALA A 295 11.02 -17.23 -4.52
N VAL A 296 11.70 -16.14 -4.92
CA VAL A 296 11.51 -15.54 -6.25
C VAL A 296 11.79 -16.57 -7.35
N ALA A 297 12.94 -17.24 -7.28
CA ALA A 297 13.40 -18.21 -8.28
C ALA A 297 12.49 -19.45 -8.39
N SER A 298 11.74 -19.80 -7.33
CA SER A 298 10.79 -20.92 -7.34
C SER A 298 9.42 -20.56 -7.91
N THR A 299 9.12 -19.27 -8.11
CA THR A 299 7.85 -18.81 -8.67
C THR A 299 7.92 -18.68 -10.19
N ARG A 300 6.74 -18.61 -10.83
CA ARG A 300 6.63 -18.28 -12.26
C ARG A 300 7.15 -16.87 -12.62
N TRP A 301 7.46 -16.06 -11.62
CA TRP A 301 7.87 -14.66 -11.77
C TRP A 301 9.38 -14.49 -11.85
N ALA A 302 10.17 -15.57 -11.76
CA ALA A 302 11.63 -15.54 -11.87
C ALA A 302 12.12 -14.82 -13.13
N ASP A 303 11.42 -15.00 -14.26
CA ASP A 303 11.74 -14.34 -15.54
C ASP A 303 11.15 -12.92 -15.67
N SER A 304 10.37 -12.48 -14.67
CA SER A 304 9.73 -11.16 -14.61
C SER A 304 10.32 -10.22 -13.56
N LEU A 305 11.17 -10.71 -12.66
CA LEU A 305 11.74 -9.94 -11.55
C LEU A 305 13.26 -9.81 -11.75
N VAL A 306 13.70 -8.61 -12.14
CA VAL A 306 15.10 -8.30 -12.42
C VAL A 306 15.73 -7.66 -11.17
N LEU A 307 16.60 -8.40 -10.49
CA LEU A 307 17.33 -7.94 -9.32
C LEU A 307 18.29 -6.79 -9.69
N ARG A 308 18.33 -5.79 -8.81
CA ARG A 308 19.21 -4.63 -8.88
C ARG A 308 19.60 -4.19 -7.47
N GLY A 309 20.27 -3.05 -7.37
CA GLY A 309 20.55 -2.42 -6.09
C GLY A 309 21.60 -3.15 -5.27
N SER A 310 21.51 -2.99 -3.95
CA SER A 310 22.61 -3.29 -3.02
C SER A 310 23.02 -4.76 -3.01
N MET A 311 22.07 -5.68 -3.22
CA MET A 311 22.32 -7.13 -3.27
C MET A 311 23.24 -7.56 -4.42
N THR A 312 23.31 -6.78 -5.50
CA THR A 312 24.19 -7.10 -6.64
C THR A 312 25.60 -6.53 -6.49
N MET A 313 25.80 -5.53 -5.63
CA MET A 313 27.08 -4.82 -5.49
C MET A 313 28.28 -5.73 -5.17
N PRO A 314 28.19 -6.73 -4.28
CA PRO A 314 29.32 -7.63 -3.99
C PRO A 314 29.83 -8.38 -5.22
N LEU A 315 28.97 -8.64 -6.21
CA LEU A 315 29.36 -9.30 -7.47
C LEU A 315 30.19 -8.38 -8.37
N TRP A 316 29.98 -7.07 -8.27
CA TRP A 316 30.61 -6.07 -9.14
C TRP A 316 31.87 -5.48 -8.52
N VAL A 317 31.86 -5.24 -7.20
CA VAL A 317 32.93 -4.49 -6.52
C VAL A 317 33.60 -5.27 -5.38
N GLY A 318 33.18 -6.51 -5.12
CA GLY A 318 33.78 -7.41 -4.13
C GLY A 318 33.57 -6.95 -2.69
N GLU A 319 34.57 -7.19 -1.83
CA GLU A 319 34.53 -6.87 -0.39
C GLU A 319 34.39 -5.37 -0.07
N GLN A 320 34.59 -4.49 -1.07
CA GLN A 320 34.34 -3.05 -0.92
C GLN A 320 32.85 -2.72 -0.97
N ALA A 321 31.99 -3.64 -1.40
CA ALA A 321 30.55 -3.41 -1.35
C ALA A 321 30.11 -3.21 0.10
N ARG A 322 29.33 -2.16 0.33
CA ARG A 322 28.56 -2.08 1.58
C ARG A 322 27.61 -3.27 1.68
N ARG A 323 27.25 -3.62 2.90
CA ARG A 323 26.33 -4.73 3.17
C ARG A 323 24.98 -4.48 2.46
N PRO A 324 24.40 -5.50 1.79
CA PRO A 324 23.04 -5.40 1.27
C PRO A 324 22.03 -5.20 2.39
N ARG A 325 20.98 -4.40 2.13
CA ARG A 325 19.95 -4.05 3.13
C ARG A 325 18.54 -4.47 2.74
N ASP A 326 18.34 -4.58 1.44
CA ASP A 326 17.07 -4.72 0.76
C ASP A 326 17.27 -5.51 -0.53
N LEU A 327 16.17 -6.02 -1.06
CA LEU A 327 16.10 -6.62 -2.38
C LEU A 327 15.32 -5.70 -3.30
N ASP A 328 16.00 -5.09 -4.27
CA ASP A 328 15.39 -4.20 -5.26
C ASP A 328 15.15 -4.97 -6.57
N PHE A 329 13.92 -4.89 -7.10
CA PHE A 329 13.56 -5.49 -8.38
C PHE A 329 12.96 -4.47 -9.35
N VAL A 330 13.25 -4.65 -10.64
CA VAL A 330 12.46 -4.07 -11.74
C VAL A 330 11.61 -5.17 -12.37
N VAL A 331 10.37 -4.82 -12.73
CA VAL A 331 9.41 -5.77 -13.29
C VAL A 331 9.42 -5.75 -14.82
N LEU A 332 9.47 -6.94 -15.42
CA LEU A 332 9.23 -7.16 -16.84
C LEU A 332 7.83 -7.73 -17.12
N PRO A 333 7.19 -7.39 -18.27
CA PRO A 333 7.65 -6.39 -19.22
C PRO A 333 7.54 -4.97 -18.65
N GLU A 334 8.34 -4.04 -19.15
CA GLU A 334 8.38 -2.63 -18.72
C GLU A 334 7.02 -1.91 -18.87
N THR A 335 6.06 -2.49 -19.59
CA THR A 335 4.70 -1.94 -19.70
C THR A 335 3.79 -2.31 -18.53
N ARG A 336 4.19 -3.25 -17.66
CA ARG A 336 3.34 -3.75 -16.57
C ARG A 336 3.23 -2.71 -15.45
N SER A 337 2.00 -2.26 -15.16
CA SER A 337 1.74 -1.34 -14.04
C SER A 337 1.59 -2.10 -12.70
N ALA A 338 1.79 -1.39 -11.60
CA ALA A 338 1.69 -1.94 -10.25
C ALA A 338 0.25 -2.35 -9.87
N GLU A 339 -0.74 -1.78 -10.54
CA GLU A 339 -2.18 -2.00 -10.32
C GLU A 339 -2.71 -3.20 -11.14
N HIS A 340 -1.91 -3.72 -12.07
CA HIS A 340 -2.30 -4.88 -12.87
C HIS A 340 -2.49 -6.13 -11.99
N HIS A 341 -3.52 -6.93 -12.26
CA HIS A 341 -3.85 -8.12 -11.45
C HIS A 341 -2.68 -9.11 -11.30
N ASP A 342 -1.88 -9.32 -12.35
CA ASP A 342 -0.66 -10.14 -12.26
C ASP A 342 0.42 -9.54 -11.36
N SER A 343 0.50 -8.21 -11.23
CA SER A 343 1.44 -7.54 -10.31
C SER A 343 1.04 -7.78 -8.85
N VAL A 344 -0.25 -7.71 -8.55
CA VAL A 344 -0.78 -8.06 -7.22
C VAL A 344 -0.49 -9.53 -6.92
N ARG A 345 -0.82 -10.42 -7.86
CA ARG A 345 -0.56 -11.86 -7.73
C ARG A 345 0.93 -12.19 -7.60
N MET A 346 1.82 -11.43 -8.25
CA MET A 346 3.27 -11.60 -8.12
C MET A 346 3.74 -11.42 -6.68
N LEU A 347 3.25 -10.39 -6.00
CA LEU A 347 3.61 -10.12 -4.61
C LEU A 347 2.99 -11.17 -3.67
N ASP A 348 1.78 -11.64 -3.95
CA ASP A 348 1.14 -12.73 -3.20
C ASP A 348 1.86 -14.07 -3.36
N ASP A 349 2.18 -14.45 -4.60
CA ASP A 349 2.90 -15.67 -4.92
C ASP A 349 4.30 -15.66 -4.29
N LEU A 350 4.98 -14.49 -4.27
CA LEU A 350 6.27 -14.33 -3.59
C LEU A 350 6.16 -14.59 -2.09
N VAL A 351 5.24 -13.93 -1.38
CA VAL A 351 5.05 -14.12 0.06
C VAL A 351 4.66 -15.56 0.39
N THR A 352 3.82 -16.17 -0.45
CA THR A 352 3.43 -17.59 -0.34
C THR A 352 4.65 -18.50 -0.51
N ALA A 353 5.49 -18.24 -1.51
CA ALA A 353 6.70 -19.03 -1.75
C ALA A 353 7.71 -18.91 -0.61
N VAL A 354 7.86 -17.73 0.00
CA VAL A 354 8.73 -17.52 1.18
C VAL A 354 8.32 -18.44 2.34
N GLY A 355 7.02 -18.59 2.59
CA GLY A 355 6.51 -19.46 3.67
C GLY A 355 6.47 -20.94 3.32
N ALA A 356 6.53 -21.30 2.04
CA ALA A 356 6.48 -22.68 1.56
C ALA A 356 7.85 -23.36 1.47
N LEU A 357 8.93 -22.58 1.35
CA LEU A 357 10.29 -23.08 1.33
C LEU A 357 10.81 -23.35 2.74
N ASP A 358 11.68 -24.37 2.89
CA ASP A 358 12.38 -24.63 4.14
C ASP A 358 13.32 -23.45 4.47
N PRO A 359 13.12 -22.76 5.60
CA PRO A 359 13.92 -21.59 5.95
C PRO A 359 15.35 -21.97 6.39
N PRO A 360 16.35 -21.13 6.11
CA PRO A 360 17.72 -21.36 6.54
C PRO A 360 17.87 -21.11 8.05
N ALA A 361 18.90 -21.71 8.65
CA ALA A 361 19.45 -21.32 9.96
C ALA A 361 18.41 -21.17 11.09
N GLU A 362 17.47 -22.11 11.20
CA GLU A 362 16.43 -22.11 12.24
C GLU A 362 15.60 -20.82 12.25
N LEU A 363 15.51 -20.11 11.12
CA LEU A 363 14.66 -18.94 10.99
C LEU A 363 13.21 -19.35 10.75
N VAL A 364 12.29 -18.50 11.21
CA VAL A 364 10.86 -18.62 10.94
C VAL A 364 10.39 -17.27 10.40
N PHE A 365 9.79 -17.30 9.20
CA PHE A 365 9.21 -16.11 8.57
C PHE A 365 7.76 -15.92 8.99
N ASP A 366 7.40 -14.72 9.43
CA ASP A 366 6.02 -14.35 9.71
C ASP A 366 5.38 -13.82 8.41
N VAL A 367 5.03 -14.74 7.51
CA VAL A 367 4.41 -14.38 6.22
C VAL A 367 3.08 -13.64 6.40
N ALA A 368 2.31 -14.00 7.43
CA ALA A 368 1.07 -13.30 7.81
C ALA A 368 1.35 -11.90 8.40
N GLY A 369 2.55 -11.69 8.94
CA GLY A 369 3.07 -10.42 9.43
C GLY A 369 3.70 -9.55 8.35
N THR A 370 3.72 -9.97 7.09
CA THR A 370 4.23 -9.15 5.98
C THR A 370 3.47 -7.83 5.90
N ARG A 371 4.20 -6.73 5.76
CA ARG A 371 3.62 -5.40 5.49
C ARG A 371 3.90 -5.02 4.05
N ARG A 372 2.97 -4.30 3.44
CA ARG A 372 3.09 -3.83 2.06
C ARG A 372 2.88 -2.33 2.02
N GLU A 373 3.49 -1.64 1.07
CA GLU A 373 3.23 -0.20 0.91
C GLU A 373 3.43 0.20 -0.54
N GLY A 374 2.62 1.16 -1.01
CA GLY A 374 2.91 1.86 -2.26
C GLY A 374 4.10 2.80 -2.03
N ILE A 375 5.14 2.68 -2.84
CA ILE A 375 6.31 3.56 -2.76
C ILE A 375 6.51 4.31 -4.08
N TRP A 376 7.10 5.50 -4.00
CA TRP A 376 7.59 6.23 -5.18
C TRP A 376 9.11 6.19 -5.20
N THR A 377 9.66 5.16 -5.84
CA THR A 377 11.11 4.93 -5.89
C THR A 377 11.76 6.04 -6.72
N TYR A 378 12.64 6.82 -6.08
CA TYR A 378 13.31 8.00 -6.67
C TYR A 378 12.32 9.00 -7.30
N GLU A 379 11.13 9.12 -6.72
CA GLU A 379 10.08 10.07 -7.13
C GLU A 379 9.51 9.87 -8.55
N ARG A 380 9.94 8.82 -9.26
CA ARG A 380 9.68 8.62 -10.70
C ARG A 380 8.89 7.37 -11.02
N ALA A 381 9.08 6.30 -10.25
CA ALA A 381 8.56 4.97 -10.62
C ALA A 381 7.68 4.35 -9.53
N SER A 382 6.54 3.79 -9.97
CA SER A 382 5.52 3.24 -9.09
C SER A 382 6.08 1.94 -8.54
N GLY A 383 6.22 1.87 -7.23
CA GLY A 383 6.77 0.71 -6.56
C GLY A 383 5.81 0.10 -5.55
N ARG A 384 6.14 -1.13 -5.16
CA ARG A 384 5.55 -1.81 -4.02
C ARG A 384 6.67 -2.29 -3.12
N ARG A 385 6.65 -1.86 -1.86
CA ARG A 385 7.53 -2.37 -0.81
C ARG A 385 6.84 -3.51 -0.08
N LEU A 386 7.55 -4.59 0.16
CA LEU A 386 7.20 -5.64 1.11
C LEU A 386 8.22 -5.61 2.26
N VAL A 387 7.75 -5.76 3.49
CA VAL A 387 8.61 -6.00 4.65
C VAL A 387 8.16 -7.31 5.28
N ILE A 388 8.99 -8.35 5.15
CA ILE A 388 8.70 -9.72 5.58
C ILE A 388 9.45 -10.00 6.89
N PRO A 389 8.77 -10.03 8.05
CA PRO A 389 9.42 -10.27 9.32
C PRO A 389 9.95 -11.70 9.43
N TRP A 390 11.05 -11.88 10.15
CA TRP A 390 11.60 -13.17 10.52
C TRP A 390 12.06 -13.15 11.98
N GLN A 391 12.11 -14.33 12.60
CA GLN A 391 12.67 -14.53 13.94
C GLN A 391 13.38 -15.88 14.03
N HIS A 392 14.11 -16.09 15.12
CA HIS A 392 14.67 -17.41 15.44
C HIS A 392 13.57 -18.38 15.90
N ALA A 393 13.68 -19.67 15.57
CA ALA A 393 12.68 -20.69 15.88
C ALA A 393 12.46 -20.90 17.39
N GLU A 394 13.50 -20.72 18.20
CA GLU A 394 13.40 -20.80 19.67
C GLU A 394 12.59 -19.64 20.29
N GLY A 395 12.36 -18.56 19.54
CA GLY A 395 11.57 -17.42 19.97
C GLY A 395 12.29 -16.08 19.77
N PRO A 396 11.55 -14.96 19.86
CA PRO A 396 12.10 -13.62 19.68
C PRO A 396 13.05 -13.28 20.84
N HIS A 397 14.23 -12.74 20.51
CA HIS A 397 15.28 -12.34 21.45
C HIS A 397 15.92 -13.45 22.30
N GLU A 398 15.48 -14.71 22.20
CA GLU A 398 16.10 -15.85 22.91
C GLU A 398 17.51 -16.13 22.40
N VAL A 399 17.67 -16.15 21.06
CA VAL A 399 18.96 -16.36 20.39
C VAL A 399 19.41 -15.11 19.63
N LEU A 400 18.50 -14.53 18.85
CA LEU A 400 18.70 -13.32 18.07
C LEU A 400 17.47 -12.41 18.23
N PRO A 401 17.66 -11.07 18.27
CA PRO A 401 16.57 -10.14 17.98
C PRO A 401 15.94 -10.47 16.61
N PRO A 402 14.62 -10.32 16.45
CA PRO A 402 13.98 -10.57 15.16
C PRO A 402 14.45 -9.54 14.13
N GLY A 403 14.19 -9.80 12.86
CA GLY A 403 14.51 -8.90 11.77
C GLY A 403 13.45 -8.91 10.68
N ALA A 404 13.72 -8.25 9.57
CA ALA A 404 12.83 -8.29 8.42
C ALA A 404 13.63 -8.16 7.13
N VAL A 405 13.14 -8.82 6.07
CA VAL A 405 13.63 -8.60 4.72
C VAL A 405 12.74 -7.56 4.05
N GLN A 406 13.35 -6.46 3.60
CA GLN A 406 12.68 -5.47 2.75
C GLN A 406 12.85 -5.86 1.28
N VAL A 407 11.76 -5.86 0.52
CA VAL A 407 11.73 -6.12 -0.91
C VAL A 407 11.03 -4.96 -1.60
N ASP A 408 11.73 -4.24 -2.47
CA ASP A 408 11.18 -3.14 -3.25
C ASP A 408 11.03 -3.58 -4.70
N VAL A 409 9.80 -3.55 -5.22
CA VAL A 409 9.47 -3.96 -6.58
C VAL A 409 9.00 -2.74 -7.35
N VAL A 410 9.76 -2.35 -8.37
CA VAL A 410 9.51 -1.17 -9.20
C VAL A 410 8.90 -1.58 -10.53
N PHE A 411 7.79 -0.92 -10.88
CA PHE A 411 7.03 -1.15 -12.10
C PHE A 411 7.27 -0.01 -13.10
N GLN A 412 7.16 -0.33 -14.38
CA GLN A 412 7.29 0.64 -15.48
C GLN A 412 8.62 1.39 -15.52
N GLU A 413 9.65 0.84 -14.88
CA GLU A 413 11.01 1.34 -14.94
C GLU A 413 11.66 0.92 -16.26
N PRO A 414 12.17 1.86 -17.08
CA PRO A 414 12.85 1.54 -18.32
C PRO A 414 14.07 0.64 -18.11
N LEU A 415 14.23 -0.37 -18.98
CA LEU A 415 15.33 -1.33 -18.90
C LEU A 415 16.13 -1.35 -20.22
N PRO A 416 16.97 -0.32 -20.48
CA PRO A 416 17.64 -0.11 -21.77
C PRO A 416 18.69 -1.18 -22.12
N GLN A 417 19.10 -2.00 -21.14
CA GLN A 417 19.95 -3.16 -21.35
C GLN A 417 19.22 -4.42 -20.89
N ALA A 418 19.26 -5.47 -21.71
CA ALA A 418 18.67 -6.74 -21.34
C ALA A 418 19.31 -7.28 -20.03
N PRO A 419 18.51 -7.83 -19.11
CA PRO A 419 19.04 -8.38 -17.88
C PRO A 419 19.76 -9.71 -18.15
N GLN A 420 20.61 -10.10 -17.22
CA GLN A 420 21.45 -11.30 -17.31
C GLN A 420 21.19 -12.25 -16.14
N VAL A 421 21.24 -13.55 -16.40
CA VAL A 421 21.17 -14.56 -15.33
C VAL A 421 22.48 -14.49 -14.54
N THR A 422 22.36 -14.23 -13.25
CA THR A 422 23.47 -14.07 -12.30
C THR A 422 23.22 -14.95 -11.08
N VAL A 423 24.29 -15.48 -10.47
CA VAL A 423 24.17 -16.28 -9.25
C VAL A 423 24.47 -15.39 -8.04
N VAL A 424 23.50 -15.25 -7.14
CA VAL A 424 23.64 -14.56 -5.85
C VAL A 424 23.59 -15.61 -4.75
N GLY A 425 24.69 -15.78 -4.02
CA GLY A 425 24.87 -16.92 -3.13
C GLY A 425 24.87 -18.22 -3.95
N ASP A 426 23.82 -19.03 -3.78
CA ASP A 426 23.55 -20.25 -4.55
C ASP A 426 22.33 -20.13 -5.49
N VAL A 427 21.75 -18.93 -5.62
CA VAL A 427 20.46 -18.72 -6.31
C VAL A 427 20.67 -18.09 -7.68
N PRO A 428 20.25 -18.74 -8.78
CA PRO A 428 20.20 -18.08 -10.08
C PRO A 428 19.04 -17.09 -10.12
N VAL A 429 19.35 -15.82 -10.42
CA VAL A 429 18.38 -14.73 -10.51
C VAL A 429 18.62 -13.93 -11.78
N LEU A 430 17.56 -13.36 -12.34
CA LEU A 430 17.69 -12.36 -13.39
C LEU A 430 18.15 -11.05 -12.74
N ALA A 431 19.23 -10.43 -13.22
CA ALA A 431 19.81 -9.23 -12.62
C ALA A 431 20.31 -8.24 -13.66
N VAL A 432 20.43 -6.96 -13.27
CA VAL A 432 21.08 -5.94 -14.10
C VAL A 432 22.60 -6.06 -14.05
N GLY A 433 23.26 -5.68 -15.15
CA GLY A 433 24.71 -5.60 -15.21
C GLY A 433 25.28 -4.43 -14.40
N PRO A 434 26.62 -4.40 -14.20
CA PRO A 434 27.28 -3.32 -13.47
C PRO A 434 27.19 -1.97 -14.20
N GLU A 435 27.12 -1.95 -15.54
CA GLU A 435 27.03 -0.72 -16.32
C GLU A 435 25.67 -0.02 -16.12
N LEU A 436 24.56 -0.74 -16.23
CA LEU A 436 23.23 -0.20 -15.95
C LEU A 436 23.08 0.18 -14.46
N SER A 437 23.66 -0.60 -13.55
CA SER A 437 23.73 -0.24 -12.13
C SER A 437 24.40 1.12 -11.93
N LEU A 438 25.55 1.36 -12.59
CA LEU A 438 26.25 2.63 -12.54
C LEU A 438 25.41 3.75 -13.16
N ALA A 439 24.85 3.53 -14.35
CA ALA A 439 24.06 4.53 -15.06
C ALA A 439 22.86 5.03 -14.23
N TRP A 440 22.17 4.12 -13.54
CA TRP A 440 21.09 4.47 -12.61
C TRP A 440 21.58 5.24 -11.38
N LYS A 441 22.72 4.88 -10.80
CA LYS A 441 23.30 5.64 -9.67
C LYS A 441 23.62 7.08 -10.09
N VAL A 442 24.18 7.25 -11.28
CA VAL A 442 24.44 8.58 -11.85
C VAL A 442 23.13 9.34 -12.08
N GLN A 443 22.09 8.68 -12.62
CA GLN A 443 20.77 9.29 -12.76
C GLN A 443 20.24 9.79 -11.41
N TRP A 444 20.19 8.96 -10.37
CA TRP A 444 19.65 9.36 -9.06
C TRP A 444 20.42 10.52 -8.45
N LEU A 445 21.75 10.51 -8.55
CA LEU A 445 22.58 11.62 -8.03
C LEU A 445 22.31 12.96 -8.75
N LEU A 446 21.82 12.92 -9.99
CA LEU A 446 21.57 14.11 -10.80
C LEU A 446 20.10 14.58 -10.77
N THR A 447 19.15 13.65 -10.68
CA THR A 447 17.73 13.95 -10.89
C THR A 447 16.90 13.94 -9.62
N ASP A 448 17.36 13.25 -8.56
CA ASP A 448 16.55 13.10 -7.36
C ASP A 448 16.59 14.35 -6.48
N MET A 449 15.45 14.69 -5.87
CA MET A 449 15.35 15.79 -4.92
C MET A 449 16.08 15.51 -3.59
N TYR A 450 16.37 14.24 -3.29
CA TYR A 450 17.04 13.77 -2.07
C TYR A 450 18.17 12.76 -2.39
N PRO A 451 19.27 13.21 -3.00
CA PRO A 451 20.40 12.33 -3.31
C PRO A 451 21.03 11.79 -2.02
N GLN A 452 21.48 10.53 -2.06
CA GLN A 452 22.02 9.82 -0.88
C GLN A 452 23.49 9.47 -1.08
N GLY A 453 24.31 9.56 -0.03
CA GLY A 453 25.75 9.32 0.00
C GLY A 453 26.10 7.88 -0.30
N LYS A 454 25.20 6.93 0.03
CA LYS A 454 25.32 5.53 -0.42
C LYS A 454 25.33 5.39 -1.94
N ASP A 455 24.62 6.27 -2.65
CA ASP A 455 24.52 6.20 -4.11
C ASP A 455 25.78 6.80 -4.74
N LEU A 456 26.37 7.84 -4.15
CA LEU A 456 27.70 8.34 -4.52
C LEU A 456 28.78 7.28 -4.28
N TYR A 457 28.77 6.64 -3.10
CA TYR A 457 29.70 5.56 -2.78
C TYR A 457 29.61 4.40 -3.78
N ASP A 458 28.40 3.87 -4.00
CA ASP A 458 28.17 2.77 -4.94
C ASP A 458 28.58 3.18 -6.37
N ALA A 459 28.29 4.42 -6.79
CA ALA A 459 28.65 4.93 -8.11
C ALA A 459 30.17 5.02 -8.32
N VAL A 460 30.92 5.52 -7.33
CA VAL A 460 32.38 5.59 -7.39
C VAL A 460 32.98 4.20 -7.56
N LEU A 461 32.56 3.24 -6.71
CA LEU A 461 33.10 1.89 -6.77
C LEU A 461 32.78 1.18 -8.11
N LEU A 462 31.59 1.43 -8.66
CA LEU A 462 31.21 0.91 -9.97
C LEU A 462 32.01 1.58 -11.10
N ALA A 463 32.15 2.91 -11.08
CA ALA A 463 32.86 3.68 -12.11
C ALA A 463 34.35 3.36 -12.16
N GLU A 464 34.98 3.06 -11.01
CA GLU A 464 36.38 2.64 -10.94
C GLU A 464 36.64 1.27 -11.60
N ARG A 465 35.58 0.49 -11.88
CA ARG A 465 35.67 -0.90 -12.38
C ARG A 465 34.91 -1.15 -13.68
N THR A 466 34.00 -0.26 -14.04
CA THR A 466 33.05 -0.46 -15.14
C THR A 466 33.05 0.76 -16.04
N ALA A 467 33.28 0.56 -17.33
CA ALA A 467 33.11 1.62 -18.32
C ALA A 467 31.61 1.90 -18.51
N LEU A 468 31.23 3.17 -18.44
CA LEU A 468 29.87 3.63 -18.72
C LEU A 468 29.78 4.16 -20.15
N SER A 469 28.83 3.66 -20.93
CA SER A 469 28.50 4.26 -22.22
C SER A 469 27.77 5.59 -22.04
N ARG A 470 28.25 6.63 -22.73
CA ARG A 470 27.53 7.93 -22.80
C ARG A 470 26.13 7.76 -23.40
N GLU A 471 25.96 6.86 -24.37
CA GLU A 471 24.67 6.59 -24.99
C GLU A 471 23.65 6.03 -23.99
N LEU A 472 24.07 5.06 -23.16
CA LEU A 472 23.24 4.49 -22.11
C LEU A 472 22.85 5.55 -21.09
N LEU A 473 23.83 6.34 -20.62
CA LEU A 473 23.61 7.39 -19.64
C LEU A 473 22.61 8.44 -20.17
N VAL A 474 22.82 8.94 -21.39
CA VAL A 474 21.90 9.91 -22.04
C VAL A 474 20.51 9.30 -22.24
N THR A 475 20.40 8.02 -22.56
CA THR A 475 19.11 7.33 -22.73
C THR A 475 18.29 7.36 -21.44
N LEU A 476 18.92 7.15 -20.28
CA LEU A 476 18.27 7.20 -18.98
C LEU A 476 17.98 8.63 -18.49
N LEU A 477 18.86 9.59 -18.80
CA LEU A 477 18.71 10.97 -18.34
C LEU A 477 17.72 11.78 -19.18
N ARG A 478 17.55 11.47 -20.46
CA ARG A 478 16.72 12.27 -21.39
C ARG A 478 15.25 12.42 -20.95
N PRO A 479 14.56 11.40 -20.42
CA PRO A 479 13.20 11.57 -19.91
C PRO A 479 13.08 12.62 -18.79
N GLU A 480 14.12 12.74 -17.95
CA GLU A 480 14.12 13.62 -16.78
C GLU A 480 14.66 15.03 -17.10
N LEU A 481 15.73 15.11 -17.90
CA LEU A 481 16.49 16.34 -18.15
C LEU A 481 16.30 16.92 -19.56
N GLY A 482 15.56 16.24 -20.44
CA GLY A 482 15.35 16.68 -21.82
C GLY A 482 16.67 16.84 -22.59
N GLU A 483 16.87 17.98 -23.25
CA GLU A 483 18.09 18.28 -24.01
C GLU A 483 19.32 18.51 -23.12
N GLU A 484 19.15 18.78 -21.82
CA GLU A 484 20.27 18.96 -20.90
C GLU A 484 21.05 17.66 -20.68
N ALA A 485 20.41 16.51 -20.87
CA ALA A 485 21.07 15.21 -20.81
C ALA A 485 22.27 15.11 -21.75
N GLU A 486 22.24 15.78 -22.91
CA GLU A 486 23.34 15.79 -23.88
C GLU A 486 24.50 16.71 -23.50
N ARG A 487 24.28 17.62 -22.55
CA ARG A 487 25.30 18.59 -22.10
C ARG A 487 26.01 18.17 -20.84
N ILE A 488 25.60 17.06 -20.22
CA ILE A 488 26.22 16.51 -19.02
C ILE A 488 27.62 15.99 -19.35
N ASP A 489 28.55 16.29 -18.44
CA ASP A 489 29.92 15.80 -18.42
C ASP A 489 30.28 15.22 -17.05
N GLU A 490 31.52 14.80 -16.86
CA GLU A 490 31.99 14.21 -15.60
C GLU A 490 31.83 15.14 -14.39
N THR A 491 31.74 16.46 -14.63
CA THR A 491 31.64 17.48 -13.59
C THR A 491 30.20 17.78 -13.17
N ALA A 492 29.21 17.05 -13.69
CA ALA A 492 27.80 17.36 -13.46
C ALA A 492 27.35 17.33 -11.98
N LEU A 493 28.12 16.70 -11.08
CA LEU A 493 27.86 16.74 -9.63
C LEU A 493 28.47 17.97 -8.93
N ARG A 494 29.38 18.74 -9.56
CA ARG A 494 30.05 19.92 -8.96
C ARG A 494 29.24 21.22 -8.91
N PRO A 495 28.33 21.55 -9.85
CA PRO A 495 27.54 22.78 -9.78
C PRO A 495 26.77 22.88 -8.45
N ARG A 496 26.81 24.08 -7.86
CA ARG A 496 26.62 24.44 -6.44
C ARG A 496 25.30 24.06 -5.72
N ASP A 497 24.42 23.26 -6.31
CA ASP A 497 23.14 22.88 -5.70
C ASP A 497 22.97 21.36 -5.48
N ALA A 498 23.69 20.47 -6.20
CA ALA A 498 23.62 19.02 -5.98
C ALA A 498 24.36 18.58 -4.69
N ILE A 499 25.52 19.19 -4.40
CA ILE A 499 26.37 18.89 -3.22
C ILE A 499 25.71 19.33 -1.91
N ARG A 500 24.89 20.38 -1.91
CA ARG A 500 24.11 20.78 -0.72
C ARG A 500 23.00 19.80 -0.37
N GLN A 501 22.57 18.95 -1.30
CA GLN A 501 21.42 18.06 -1.10
C GLN A 501 21.80 16.69 -0.53
N VAL A 502 22.98 16.15 -0.85
CA VAL A 502 23.57 15.12 0.02
C VAL A 502 23.93 15.82 1.33
N GLY A 503 24.78 16.85 1.28
CA GLY A 503 25.16 17.64 2.44
C GLY A 503 25.97 16.87 3.48
N ASP A 504 26.72 17.59 4.31
CA ASP A 504 27.56 16.98 5.35
C ASP A 504 26.76 16.10 6.32
N GLN A 505 25.47 16.40 6.50
CA GLN A 505 24.59 15.63 7.38
C GLN A 505 24.20 14.27 6.82
N GLU A 506 23.82 14.17 5.54
CA GLU A 506 23.52 12.87 4.94
C GLU A 506 24.80 12.04 4.82
N TRP A 507 25.91 12.65 4.40
CA TRP A 507 27.19 11.94 4.32
C TRP A 507 27.61 11.38 5.68
N ALA A 508 27.46 12.17 6.75
CA ALA A 508 27.71 11.70 8.11
C ALA A 508 26.77 10.56 8.53
N HIS A 509 25.50 10.58 8.12
CA HIS A 509 24.58 9.47 8.34
C HIS A 509 25.01 8.21 7.57
N PHE A 510 25.44 8.34 6.32
CA PHE A 510 25.95 7.22 5.53
C PHE A 510 27.22 6.61 6.13
N VAL A 511 28.20 7.44 6.52
CA VAL A 511 29.46 6.97 7.14
C VAL A 511 29.21 6.28 8.48
N ARG A 512 28.15 6.66 9.21
CA ARG A 512 27.75 5.95 10.44
C ARG A 512 27.39 4.47 10.18
N ASP A 513 26.74 4.20 9.05
CA ASP A 513 26.39 2.84 8.60
C ASP A 513 27.61 2.13 7.98
N CYS A 514 28.54 2.88 7.39
CA CYS A 514 29.74 2.36 6.71
C CYS A 514 31.04 2.98 7.28
N PRO A 515 31.44 2.64 8.53
CA PRO A 515 32.52 3.32 9.25
C PRO A 515 33.92 3.12 8.64
N TRP A 516 34.08 2.21 7.68
CA TRP A 516 35.32 2.03 6.91
C TRP A 516 35.47 3.06 5.77
N VAL A 517 34.44 3.86 5.50
CA VAL A 517 34.48 4.93 4.50
C VAL A 517 35.24 6.11 5.08
N GLU A 518 36.41 6.37 4.51
CA GLU A 518 37.24 7.53 4.85
C GLU A 518 37.00 8.69 3.87
N GLY A 519 37.28 9.91 4.31
CA GLY A 519 37.16 11.12 3.48
C GLY A 519 35.78 11.79 3.52
N GLY A 520 35.76 13.05 3.06
CA GLY A 520 34.54 13.85 2.93
C GLY A 520 33.83 13.64 1.58
N PRO A 521 32.59 14.14 1.42
CA PRO A 521 31.84 14.00 0.19
C PRO A 521 32.57 14.59 -1.03
N ASP A 522 33.31 15.69 -0.85
CA ASP A 522 34.10 16.32 -1.92
C ASP A 522 35.21 15.39 -2.46
N GLU A 523 35.88 14.63 -1.59
CA GLU A 523 36.92 13.67 -2.01
C GLU A 523 36.33 12.50 -2.81
N TRP A 524 35.12 12.08 -2.46
CA TRP A 524 34.39 11.05 -3.19
C TRP A 524 33.85 11.56 -4.53
N ILE A 525 33.45 12.83 -4.61
CA ILE A 525 33.11 13.49 -5.88
C ILE A 525 34.36 13.56 -6.77
N ASP A 526 35.51 13.99 -6.24
CA ASP A 526 36.76 14.02 -7.02
C ASP A 526 37.10 12.64 -7.63
N ARG A 527 36.90 11.57 -6.86
CA ARG A 527 37.05 10.19 -7.35
C ARG A 527 36.01 9.84 -8.41
N PHE A 528 34.74 10.19 -8.18
CA PHE A 528 33.66 9.95 -9.12
C PHE A 528 33.94 10.59 -10.48
N GLU A 529 34.32 11.87 -10.51
CA GLU A 529 34.58 12.57 -11.76
C GLU A 529 35.80 12.01 -12.48
N ALA A 530 36.87 11.69 -11.75
CA ALA A 530 38.05 11.07 -12.32
C ALA A 530 37.72 9.71 -12.96
N ALA A 531 36.86 8.92 -12.32
CA ALA A 531 36.41 7.62 -12.82
C ALA A 531 35.44 7.74 -14.00
N LEU A 532 34.57 8.76 -14.03
CA LEU A 532 33.61 8.97 -15.11
C LEU A 532 34.17 9.73 -16.31
N ALA A 533 35.26 10.49 -16.18
CA ALA A 533 35.86 11.25 -17.28
C ALA A 533 36.02 10.46 -18.60
N PRO A 534 36.40 9.17 -18.62
CA PRO A 534 36.46 8.38 -19.85
C PRO A 534 35.13 8.29 -20.61
N THR A 535 33.98 8.34 -19.93
CA THR A 535 32.63 8.32 -20.52
C THR A 535 32.39 9.49 -21.47
N PHE A 536 32.99 10.64 -21.17
CA PHE A 536 32.72 11.91 -21.85
C PHE A 536 33.83 12.34 -22.82
N ARG A 537 34.95 11.60 -22.85
CA ARG A 537 36.00 11.84 -23.84
C ARG A 537 35.47 11.46 -25.23
N GLU A 538 35.51 12.40 -26.17
CA GLU A 538 35.22 12.08 -27.57
C GLU A 538 36.15 10.96 -28.04
N VAL A 539 35.58 9.86 -28.55
CA VAL A 539 36.35 8.88 -29.31
C VAL A 539 36.84 9.61 -30.57
N PRO A 540 38.16 9.69 -30.83
CA PRO A 540 38.65 10.30 -32.06
C PRO A 540 37.96 9.61 -33.23
N LYS A 541 37.28 10.38 -34.09
CA LYS A 541 36.76 9.87 -35.36
C LYS A 541 37.96 9.39 -36.18
N GLY A 542 38.17 8.08 -36.19
CA GLY A 542 39.19 7.40 -36.98
C GLY A 542 38.92 7.48 -38.47
#